data_AF-Q99KA6-F1
#
_entry.id   AF-Q99KA6-F1
#
_cell.length_a   1.000
_cell.length_b   1.000
_cell.length_c   1.000
_cell.angle_alpha   90.00
_cell.angle_beta   90.00
_cell.angle_gamma   90.00
#
_symmetry.space_group_name_H-M   'P 1'
#
loop_
_entity.id
_entity.type
_entity.pdbx_description
1 polymer ?
#
loop_
_entity_poly.entity_id
_entity_poly.type
_entity_poly.pdbx_seq_one_letter_code
_entity_poly.pdbx_strand_id
1 'polypeptide(L)'
;ANLLLDRKKFNTGNSEARSLKTWNGGGSLSLAEVAAELNSETLQRLKRECGGLQTLLKNSHQVFEVLNGRIHIRDWWQELQRGKPPEAKRNLSAAVFKTRICWFFAHHPDGCVLPAAQCPFAHGPEELRLSQTLKKQRQAP
;
A
#
# COMPACT_ATOMS: atom_id res chain seq x y z
N ALA A 1 -6.21 -3.21 -7.16
CA ALA A 1 -4.87 -3.83 -7.24
C ALA A 1 -4.81 -4.93 -8.30
N ASN A 2 -5.88 -5.71 -8.49
CA ASN A 2 -5.93 -6.81 -9.46
C ASN A 2 -5.45 -6.43 -10.86
N LEU A 3 -5.85 -5.27 -11.40
CA LEU A 3 -5.31 -4.76 -12.69
C LEU A 3 -3.77 -4.71 -12.76
N LEU A 4 -3.10 -4.42 -11.66
CA LEU A 4 -1.63 -4.44 -11.58
C LEU A 4 -1.09 -5.87 -11.35
N LEU A 5 -1.80 -6.70 -10.59
CA LEU A 5 -1.41 -8.10 -10.30
C LEU A 5 -1.56 -9.04 -11.50
N ASP A 6 -2.59 -8.81 -12.32
CA ASP A 6 -2.95 -9.64 -13.47
C ASP A 6 -2.12 -9.29 -14.71
N ARG A 7 -1.58 -8.06 -14.80
CA ARG A 7 -0.68 -7.66 -15.89
C ARG A 7 0.72 -8.23 -15.67
N LYS A 8 0.84 -9.54 -15.86
CA LYS A 8 2.11 -10.26 -15.96
C LYS A 8 2.97 -9.56 -17.01
N LYS A 9 4.20 -9.19 -16.63
CA LYS A 9 5.20 -8.43 -17.41
C LYS A 9 5.09 -8.67 -18.93
N PHE A 10 4.30 -7.86 -19.64
CA PHE A 10 4.32 -7.85 -21.10
C PHE A 10 5.29 -6.75 -21.54
N ASN A 11 6.49 -7.22 -21.91
CA ASN A 11 7.62 -6.56 -22.58
C ASN A 11 8.43 -5.49 -21.84
N THR A 12 9.65 -5.89 -21.42
CA THR A 12 10.90 -5.61 -22.17
C THR A 12 11.96 -6.66 -21.79
N GLY A 13 12.38 -7.48 -22.77
CA GLY A 13 13.65 -8.21 -22.75
C GLY A 13 13.73 -9.56 -22.02
N ASN A 14 13.68 -10.63 -22.81
CA ASN A 14 14.31 -11.96 -22.65
C ASN A 14 14.81 -12.41 -21.25
N SER A 15 14.22 -13.50 -20.72
CA SER A 15 14.91 -14.71 -20.25
C SER A 15 13.98 -15.53 -19.37
N GLU A 16 13.69 -16.75 -19.83
CA GLU A 16 13.09 -17.81 -19.02
C GLU A 16 13.93 -18.04 -17.77
N ALA A 17 13.36 -17.72 -16.61
CA ALA A 17 13.86 -18.21 -15.34
C ALA A 17 12.69 -18.87 -14.63
N ARG A 18 12.79 -20.19 -14.42
CA ARG A 18 12.02 -20.93 -13.43
C ARG A 18 12.14 -20.19 -12.10
N SER A 19 11.17 -19.34 -11.80
CA SER A 19 11.28 -18.40 -10.69
C SER A 19 10.99 -19.14 -9.41
N LEU A 20 11.98 -19.19 -8.51
CA LEU A 20 11.74 -19.15 -7.07
C LEU A 20 10.60 -18.15 -6.81
N LYS A 21 9.66 -18.45 -5.90
CA LYS A 21 8.48 -17.60 -5.62
C LYS A 21 8.92 -16.19 -5.18
N THR A 22 9.19 -15.32 -6.14
CA THR A 22 9.40 -13.90 -5.96
C THR A 22 8.02 -13.30 -5.76
N TRP A 23 7.84 -12.53 -4.68
CA TRP A 23 6.57 -11.88 -4.37
C TRP A 23 6.07 -11.07 -5.58
N ASN A 24 4.79 -11.23 -5.94
CA ASN A 24 4.21 -10.62 -7.11
C ASN A 24 3.96 -9.12 -6.91
N GLY A 25 4.96 -8.29 -7.21
CA GLY A 25 4.81 -6.83 -7.22
C GLY A 25 3.95 -6.26 -8.36
N GLY A 26 3.41 -7.12 -9.23
CA GLY A 26 2.60 -6.71 -10.37
C GLY A 26 3.37 -5.92 -11.45
N GLY A 27 2.61 -5.40 -12.40
CA GLY A 27 3.07 -4.49 -13.44
C GLY A 27 2.99 -3.01 -13.04
N SER A 28 2.96 -2.13 -14.03
CA SER A 28 2.71 -0.70 -13.83
C SER A 28 1.73 -0.16 -14.84
N LEU A 29 0.98 0.86 -14.43
CA LEU A 29 -0.04 1.51 -15.25
C LEU A 29 0.12 3.02 -15.19
N SER A 30 -0.04 3.68 -16.32
CA SER A 30 -0.20 5.13 -16.35
C SER A 30 -1.53 5.55 -15.73
N LEU A 31 -1.60 6.80 -15.26
CA LEU A 31 -2.87 7.38 -14.78
C LEU A 31 -3.97 7.33 -15.84
N ALA A 32 -3.61 7.48 -17.12
CA ALA A 32 -4.55 7.39 -18.24
C ALA A 32 -5.11 5.97 -18.40
N GLU A 33 -4.26 4.94 -18.32
CA GLU A 33 -4.71 3.55 -18.37
C GLU A 33 -5.64 3.23 -17.19
N VAL A 34 -5.30 3.64 -15.97
CA VAL A 34 -6.19 3.42 -14.81
C VAL A 34 -7.50 4.19 -14.95
N ALA A 35 -7.45 5.42 -15.49
CA ALA A 35 -8.66 6.19 -15.74
C ALA A 35 -9.53 5.57 -16.83
N ALA A 36 -8.94 4.96 -17.87
CA ALA A 36 -9.69 4.29 -18.94
C ALA A 36 -10.43 3.03 -18.44
N GLU A 37 -9.84 2.30 -17.49
CA GLU A 37 -10.47 1.15 -16.84
C GLU A 37 -11.60 1.55 -15.88
N LEU A 38 -11.63 2.80 -15.44
CA LEU A 38 -12.69 3.35 -14.59
C LEU A 38 -13.74 4.05 -15.46
N ASN A 39 -15.02 3.78 -15.21
CA ASN A 39 -16.06 4.51 -15.92
C ASN A 39 -16.06 6.00 -15.54
N SER A 40 -16.55 6.85 -16.45
CA SER A 40 -16.60 8.30 -16.27
C SER A 40 -17.35 8.73 -15.01
N GLU A 41 -18.43 8.02 -14.66
CA GLU A 41 -19.21 8.28 -13.45
C GLU A 41 -18.36 8.12 -12.17
N THR A 42 -17.59 7.03 -12.09
CA THR A 42 -16.69 6.75 -10.96
C THR A 42 -15.61 7.82 -10.84
N LEU A 43 -15.01 8.23 -11.96
CA LEU A 43 -14.01 9.31 -11.97
C LEU A 43 -14.59 10.64 -11.48
N GLN A 44 -15.83 10.97 -11.87
CA GLN A 44 -16.51 12.18 -11.39
C GLN A 44 -16.82 12.10 -9.90
N ARG A 45 -17.27 10.94 -9.41
CA ARG A 45 -17.48 10.71 -7.97
C ARG A 45 -16.19 10.88 -7.18
N LEU A 46 -15.10 10.26 -7.62
CA LEU A 46 -13.77 10.41 -7.00
C LEU A 46 -13.33 11.88 -6.97
N LYS A 47 -13.58 12.64 -8.04
CA LYS A 47 -13.27 14.06 -8.09
C LYS A 47 -14.03 14.86 -7.02
N ARG A 48 -15.32 14.57 -6.83
CA ARG A 48 -16.16 15.24 -5.83
C ARG A 48 -15.84 14.82 -4.40
N GLU A 49 -15.61 13.54 -4.16
CA GLU A 49 -15.48 12.98 -2.80
C GLU A 49 -14.06 13.13 -2.23
N CYS A 50 -13.03 12.98 -3.06
CA CYS A 50 -11.65 12.89 -2.58
C CYS A 50 -10.65 13.63 -3.47
N GLY A 51 -11.10 14.58 -4.30
CA GLY A 51 -10.22 15.38 -5.16
C GLY A 51 -9.62 14.61 -6.34
N GLY A 52 -10.17 13.43 -6.67
CA GLY A 52 -9.86 12.69 -7.90
C GLY A 52 -9.00 11.43 -7.69
N LEU A 53 -8.81 10.70 -8.78
CA LEU A 53 -8.08 9.43 -8.82
C LEU A 53 -6.66 9.54 -8.26
N GLN A 54 -5.92 10.59 -8.65
CA GLN A 54 -4.54 10.76 -8.20
C GLN A 54 -4.44 10.96 -6.68
N THR A 55 -5.37 11.70 -6.08
CA THR A 55 -5.43 11.91 -4.63
C THR A 55 -5.77 10.63 -3.89
N LEU A 56 -6.72 9.84 -4.41
CA LEU A 56 -7.05 8.52 -3.87
C LEU A 56 -5.81 7.60 -3.83
N LEU A 57 -5.06 7.56 -4.94
CA LEU A 57 -3.86 6.73 -5.06
C LEU A 57 -2.78 7.17 -4.07
N LYS A 58 -2.54 8.49 -3.94
CA LYS A 58 -1.59 9.06 -2.97
C LYS A 58 -2.01 8.80 -1.52
N ASN A 59 -3.30 8.84 -1.21
CA ASN A 59 -3.81 8.54 0.14
C ASN A 59 -3.69 7.04 0.47
N SER A 60 -3.82 6.19 -0.55
CA SER A 60 -3.68 4.72 -0.46
C SER A 60 -2.20 4.27 -0.51
N HIS A 61 -1.30 5.05 0.11
CA HIS A 61 0.16 4.88 0.09
C HIS A 61 0.67 3.55 0.64
N GLN A 62 -0.16 2.82 1.39
CA GLN A 62 0.15 1.45 1.79
C GLN A 62 0.32 0.58 0.56
N VAL A 63 -0.60 0.70 -0.41
CA VAL A 63 -0.75 -0.22 -1.52
C VAL A 63 -0.09 0.31 -2.78
N PHE A 64 -0.24 1.61 -3.06
CA PHE A 64 0.21 2.18 -4.32
C PHE A 64 1.37 3.14 -4.14
N GLU A 65 2.28 3.12 -5.11
CA GLU A 65 3.32 4.13 -5.30
C GLU A 65 3.16 4.76 -6.68
N VAL A 66 3.29 6.09 -6.76
CA VAL A 66 3.18 6.83 -8.02
C VAL A 66 4.54 7.44 -8.34
N LEU A 67 5.23 6.89 -9.34
CA LEU A 67 6.55 7.33 -9.81
C LEU A 67 6.47 7.67 -11.29
N ASN A 68 6.96 8.86 -11.68
CA ASN A 68 7.02 9.28 -13.10
C ASN A 68 5.68 9.14 -13.86
N GLY A 69 4.56 9.43 -13.18
CA GLY A 69 3.22 9.30 -13.77
C GLY A 69 2.69 7.87 -13.93
N ARG A 70 3.44 6.88 -13.43
CA ARG A 70 3.08 5.46 -13.39
C ARG A 70 2.76 5.03 -11.97
N ILE A 71 1.80 4.13 -11.86
CA ILE A 71 1.27 3.57 -10.62
C ILE A 71 1.77 2.15 -10.52
N HIS A 72 2.34 1.83 -9.37
CA HIS A 72 2.92 0.54 -9.02
C HIS A 72 2.27 0.05 -7.73
N ILE A 73 2.26 -1.28 -7.53
CA ILE A 73 2.08 -1.81 -6.19
C ILE A 73 3.36 -1.55 -5.41
N ARG A 74 3.22 -0.99 -4.22
CA ARG A 74 4.36 -0.65 -3.37
C ARG A 74 5.00 -1.91 -2.82
N ASP A 75 6.30 -2.06 -3.06
CA ASP A 75 7.11 -3.14 -2.51
C ASP A 75 7.79 -2.69 -1.21
N TRP A 76 7.31 -3.21 -0.10
CA TRP A 76 7.82 -2.86 1.23
C TRP A 76 9.14 -3.57 1.60
N TRP A 77 9.56 -4.62 0.87
CA TRP A 77 10.83 -5.29 1.12
C TRP A 77 12.01 -4.36 0.85
N GLN A 78 11.90 -3.51 -0.17
CA GLN A 78 12.91 -2.51 -0.51
C GLN A 78 13.02 -1.40 0.55
N GLU A 79 11.95 -1.05 1.25
CA GLU A 79 11.97 -0.03 2.31
C GLU A 79 12.70 -0.54 3.57
N LEU A 80 12.56 -1.83 3.92
CA LEU A 80 13.33 -2.44 5.01
C LEU A 80 14.84 -2.34 4.77
N GLN A 81 15.28 -2.42 3.51
CA GLN A 81 16.70 -2.32 3.15
C GLN A 81 17.24 -0.89 3.22
N ARG A 82 16.36 0.13 3.13
CA ARG A 82 16.74 1.55 3.14
C ARG A 82 17.10 2.11 4.53
N GLY A 83 17.07 1.27 5.57
CA GLY A 83 17.58 1.61 6.91
C GLY A 83 16.56 2.29 7.82
N LYS A 84 16.95 2.50 9.09
CA LYS A 84 16.06 3.05 10.13
C LYS A 84 15.67 4.50 9.82
N PRO A 85 14.38 4.87 9.94
CA PRO A 85 13.96 6.25 9.80
C PRO A 85 14.54 7.14 10.92
N PRO A 86 14.68 8.45 10.69
CA PRO A 86 15.11 9.42 11.69
C PRO A 86 14.28 9.34 12.98
N GLU A 87 14.90 9.61 14.15
CA GLU A 87 14.30 9.42 15.47
C GLU A 87 12.95 10.13 15.65
N ALA A 88 12.80 11.34 15.12
CA ALA A 88 11.53 12.09 15.13
C ALA A 88 10.38 11.34 14.41
N LYS A 89 10.68 10.57 13.35
CA LYS A 89 9.71 9.74 12.64
C LYS A 89 9.42 8.42 13.37
N ARG A 90 10.32 7.95 14.25
CA ARG A 90 10.14 6.70 15.02
C ARG A 90 9.01 6.80 16.05
N ASN A 91 8.89 7.96 16.72
CA ASN A 91 7.81 8.20 17.68
C ASN A 91 6.45 8.30 16.99
N LEU A 92 6.38 8.99 15.85
CA LEU A 92 5.17 9.04 15.01
C LEU A 92 4.81 7.66 14.46
N SER A 93 5.79 6.87 14.02
CA SER A 93 5.54 5.50 13.55
C SER A 93 5.04 4.58 14.66
N ALA A 94 5.53 4.76 15.90
CA ALA A 94 5.07 3.98 17.05
C ALA A 94 3.59 4.26 17.40
N ALA A 95 3.15 5.51 17.31
CA ALA A 95 1.77 5.90 17.57
C ALA A 95 0.76 5.36 16.54
N VAL A 96 1.21 5.09 15.31
CA VAL A 96 0.39 4.57 14.21
C VAL A 96 0.68 3.07 13.95
N PHE A 97 1.61 2.46 14.70
CA PHE A 97 1.99 1.07 14.53
C PHE A 97 0.82 0.14 14.85
N LYS A 98 0.47 -0.69 13.87
CA LYS A 98 -0.61 -1.69 13.96
C LYS A 98 -1.98 -1.11 14.26
N THR A 99 -2.25 0.17 13.96
CA THR A 99 -3.59 0.77 14.19
C THR A 99 -4.58 0.51 13.06
N ARG A 100 -4.11 -0.08 11.95
CA ARG A 100 -4.90 -0.44 10.77
C ARG A 100 -4.51 -1.83 10.28
N ILE A 101 -5.47 -2.56 9.71
CA ILE A 101 -5.23 -3.86 9.07
C ILE A 101 -4.30 -3.69 7.86
N CYS A 102 -3.41 -4.66 7.67
CA CYS A 102 -2.51 -4.74 6.54
C CYS A 102 -3.28 -5.14 5.29
N TRP A 103 -3.35 -4.24 4.30
CA TRP A 103 -4.04 -4.52 3.04
C TRP A 103 -3.44 -5.73 2.32
N PHE A 104 -2.10 -5.85 2.31
CA PHE A 104 -1.44 -6.97 1.64
C PHE A 104 -1.74 -8.31 2.30
N PHE A 105 -1.76 -8.36 3.63
CA PHE A 105 -2.16 -9.57 4.34
C PHE A 105 -3.60 -9.98 4.01
N ALA A 106 -4.51 -9.01 3.96
CA ALA A 106 -5.94 -9.27 3.77
C ALA A 106 -6.33 -9.54 2.30
N HIS A 107 -5.61 -8.98 1.32
CA HIS A 107 -6.09 -8.90 -0.06
C HIS A 107 -5.06 -9.23 -1.14
N HIS A 108 -3.77 -9.32 -0.82
CA HIS A 108 -2.77 -9.70 -1.82
C HIS A 108 -2.70 -11.23 -1.97
N PRO A 109 -2.64 -11.79 -3.19
CA PRO A 109 -2.63 -13.24 -3.40
C PRO A 109 -1.41 -13.93 -2.76
N ASP A 110 -0.25 -13.26 -2.73
CA ASP A 110 0.96 -13.76 -2.06
C ASP A 110 1.05 -13.33 -0.58
N GLY A 111 0.04 -12.62 -0.06
CA GLY A 111 0.08 -12.01 1.27
C GLY A 111 1.06 -10.84 1.39
N CYS A 112 1.31 -10.43 2.64
CA CYS A 112 2.27 -9.37 2.93
C CYS A 112 3.70 -9.89 2.78
N VAL A 113 4.53 -9.14 2.06
CA VAL A 113 5.96 -9.45 1.88
C VAL A 113 6.76 -9.32 3.19
N LEU A 114 6.28 -8.53 4.15
CA LEU A 114 6.99 -8.29 5.41
C LEU A 114 6.69 -9.38 6.45
N PRO A 115 7.68 -9.78 7.27
CA PRO A 115 7.40 -10.52 8.50
C PRO A 115 6.43 -9.75 9.39
N ALA A 116 5.49 -10.44 10.02
CA ALA A 116 4.41 -9.82 10.81
C ALA A 116 4.95 -8.84 11.88
N ALA A 117 6.02 -9.21 12.58
CA ALA A 117 6.66 -8.36 13.58
C ALA A 117 7.24 -7.04 13.03
N GLN A 118 7.59 -6.99 11.74
CA GLN A 118 8.20 -5.84 11.08
C GLN A 118 7.19 -5.02 10.26
N CYS A 119 6.00 -5.56 9.98
CA CYS A 119 4.98 -4.85 9.26
C CYS A 119 4.35 -3.73 10.13
N PRO A 120 4.29 -2.47 9.67
CA PRO A 120 3.67 -1.39 10.44
C PRO A 120 2.14 -1.51 10.52
N PHE A 121 1.53 -2.44 9.79
CA PHE A 121 0.09 -2.70 9.76
C PHE A 121 -0.22 -4.09 10.33
N ALA A 122 -1.43 -4.26 10.86
CA ALA A 122 -1.85 -5.47 11.57
C ALA A 122 -2.20 -6.61 10.61
N HIS A 123 -1.58 -7.78 10.79
CA HIS A 123 -1.86 -9.02 10.07
C HIS A 123 -2.98 -9.79 10.76
N GLY A 124 -4.15 -9.16 10.86
CA GLY A 124 -5.31 -9.72 11.56
C GLY A 124 -5.77 -8.86 12.75
N PRO A 125 -6.97 -9.11 13.29
CA PRO A 125 -7.52 -8.37 14.43
C PRO A 125 -6.68 -8.47 15.71
N GLU A 126 -5.96 -9.58 15.89
CA GLU A 126 -5.12 -9.86 17.05
C GLU A 126 -3.93 -8.91 17.18
N GLU A 127 -3.44 -8.40 16.05
CA GLU A 127 -2.36 -7.41 16.04
C GLU A 127 -2.89 -5.97 16.10
N LEU A 128 -4.19 -5.75 15.88
CA LEU A 128 -4.78 -4.43 15.73
C LEU A 128 -4.81 -3.66 17.07
N ARG A 129 -4.20 -2.48 17.09
CA ARG A 129 -4.11 -1.61 18.26
C ARG A 129 -5.07 -0.44 18.13
N LEU A 130 -5.77 -0.13 19.22
CA LEU A 130 -6.53 1.13 19.32
C LEU A 130 -5.54 2.31 19.37
N SER A 131 -5.69 3.26 18.45
CA SER A 131 -4.87 4.48 18.41
C SER A 131 -4.86 5.17 19.77
N GLN A 132 -3.66 5.47 20.28
CA GLN A 132 -3.47 6.05 21.62
C GLN A 132 -4.05 7.46 21.79
N THR A 133 -4.49 8.10 20.70
CA THR A 133 -5.12 9.43 20.69
C THR A 133 -6.47 9.49 21.43
N LEU A 134 -7.13 8.36 21.69
CA LEU A 134 -8.41 8.33 22.42
C LEU A 134 -8.27 8.21 23.95
N LYS A 135 -7.07 8.05 24.51
CA LYS A 135 -6.89 7.85 25.96
C LYS A 135 -6.78 9.14 26.79
N LYS A 136 -6.86 10.34 26.18
CA LYS A 136 -6.75 11.62 26.92
C LYS A 136 -8.09 12.28 27.30
N GLN A 137 -9.20 11.54 27.23
CA GLN A 137 -10.48 12.01 27.76
C GLN A 137 -11.15 10.91 28.59
N ARG A 138 -10.63 10.65 29.79
CA ARG A 138 -11.38 9.95 30.86
C ARG A 138 -10.75 10.03 32.26
N GLN A 139 -9.97 11.08 32.53
CA GLN A 139 -9.63 11.44 33.91
C GLN A 139 -9.64 12.97 34.04
N ALA A 140 -10.77 13.47 34.51
CA ALA A 140 -10.94 14.77 35.13
C ALA A 140 -12.05 14.59 36.18
N PRO A 141 -11.94 15.33 37.29
CA PRO A 141 -11.66 14.86 38.66
C PRO A 141 -12.73 13.95 39.27
#